data_AF-A0A8T7DE24-F1
#
_entry.id   AF-A0A8T7DE24-F1
#
_cell.length_a   1.000
_cell.length_b   1.000
_cell.length_c   1.000
_cell.angle_alpha   90.00
_cell.angle_beta   90.00
_cell.angle_gamma   90.00
#
_symmetry.space_group_name_H-M   'P 1'
#
loop_
_entity.id
_entity.type
_entity.pdbx_description
1 polymer ?
#
loop_
_entity_poly.entity_id
_entity_poly.type
_entity_poly.pdbx_seq_one_letter_code
_entity_poly.pdbx_strand_id
1 'polypeptide(L)'
;MKKAFLVIAITFQLAALLWMALSREYVVQTGEMVKIQTAPIDPRDLFRGDFVRLDYDFSALPSKLLAGHLLDQELKKGQALYVTLQKDSRGLVKPVSVSDMKPDGNALFVRGRLIRNWTKNKYGSSTLALKYGIEQYFVEQGKGIDMENRRGRRNQLQTPMIMQVALSSSGTAIIKDHEWGDFGVKLTVQRQPERDADITEASAVLQLELKNVSRRNLVLPLKPGACSFRIQSIKTAPRELALTGENCDQSDPEQVAFNPDDSRVFTFDLNQAQWHVLYKDEHTPMGKLPWDYRFRLIYDESVEHINGDIVSQAFHGRGQID
;
A
#
# COMPACT_ATOMS: atom_id res chain seq x y z
N MET A 1 47.43 14.22 -30.96
CA MET A 1 46.30 13.26 -31.03
C MET A 1 45.90 12.71 -29.65
N LYS A 2 46.79 12.08 -28.87
CA LYS A 2 46.45 11.48 -27.56
C LYS A 2 45.80 12.44 -26.54
N LYS A 3 46.30 13.69 -26.44
CA LYS A 3 45.74 14.71 -25.52
C LYS A 3 44.30 15.11 -25.90
N ALA A 4 43.98 15.18 -27.20
CA ALA A 4 42.64 15.53 -27.66
C ALA A 4 41.62 14.43 -27.33
N PHE A 5 41.99 13.16 -27.53
CA PHE A 5 41.15 12.02 -27.11
C PHE A 5 40.88 12.00 -25.62
N LEU A 6 41.89 12.32 -24.80
CA LEU A 6 41.74 12.38 -23.35
C LEU A 6 40.79 13.51 -22.91
N VAL A 7 40.89 14.69 -23.52
CA VAL A 7 39.96 15.80 -23.27
C VAL A 7 38.53 15.43 -23.69
N ILE A 8 38.35 14.81 -24.86
CA ILE A 8 37.03 14.36 -25.33
C ILE A 8 36.42 13.34 -24.34
N ALA A 9 37.21 12.37 -23.86
CA ALA A 9 36.74 11.37 -22.91
C ALA A 9 36.29 12.01 -21.57
N ILE A 10 37.07 12.96 -21.04
CA ILE A 10 36.71 13.67 -19.81
C ILE A 10 35.44 14.52 -20.01
N THR A 11 35.38 15.29 -21.10
CA THR A 11 34.20 16.11 -21.42
C THR A 11 32.95 15.26 -21.59
N PHE A 12 33.05 14.11 -22.26
CA PHE A 12 31.94 13.18 -22.40
C PHE A 12 31.47 12.62 -21.06
N GLN A 13 32.40 12.26 -20.15
CA GLN A 13 32.05 11.80 -18.80
C GLN A 13 31.34 12.89 -17.99
N LEU A 14 31.84 14.13 -18.02
CA LEU A 14 31.20 15.25 -17.33
C LEU A 14 29.82 15.56 -17.91
N ALA A 15 29.68 15.55 -19.24
CA ALA A 15 28.40 15.75 -19.91
C ALA A 15 27.39 14.66 -19.56
N ALA A 16 27.82 13.40 -19.48
CA ALA A 16 26.96 12.29 -19.08
C ALA A 16 26.45 12.45 -17.63
N LEU A 17 27.33 12.83 -16.69
CA LEU A 17 26.93 13.10 -15.30
C LEU A 17 25.96 14.29 -15.21
N LEU A 18 26.25 15.37 -15.93
CA LEU A 18 25.39 16.55 -15.96
C LEU A 18 24.01 16.23 -16.55
N TRP A 19 23.97 15.44 -17.62
CA TRP A 19 22.71 14.94 -18.20
C TRP A 19 21.90 14.10 -17.21
N MET A 20 22.55 13.22 -16.44
CA MET A 20 21.88 12.43 -15.41
C MET A 20 21.27 13.29 -14.30
N ALA A 21 21.95 14.37 -13.89
CA ALA A 21 21.42 15.29 -12.89
C ALA A 21 20.26 16.12 -13.44
N LEU A 22 20.45 16.76 -14.60
CA LEU A 22 19.45 17.63 -15.22
C LEU A 22 18.18 16.87 -15.60
N SER A 23 18.30 15.63 -16.09
CA SER A 23 17.12 14.81 -16.42
C SER A 23 16.26 14.50 -15.20
N ARG A 24 16.85 14.32 -14.01
CA ARG A 24 16.10 14.13 -12.77
C ARG A 24 15.47 15.44 -12.30
N GLU A 25 16.23 16.52 -12.32
CA GLU A 25 15.74 17.84 -11.92
C GLU A 25 14.57 18.30 -12.81
N TYR A 26 14.65 18.04 -14.11
CA TYR A 26 13.56 18.31 -15.05
C TYR A 26 12.28 17.61 -14.63
N VAL A 27 12.34 16.33 -14.24
CA VAL A 27 11.16 15.59 -13.77
C VAL A 27 10.60 16.15 -12.46
N VAL A 28 11.45 16.63 -11.54
CA VAL A 28 10.99 17.26 -10.29
C VAL A 28 10.22 18.56 -10.57
N GLN A 29 10.61 19.30 -11.62
CA GLN A 29 9.99 20.59 -11.96
C GLN A 29 8.77 20.46 -12.87
N THR A 30 8.82 19.57 -13.87
CA THR A 30 7.76 19.47 -14.90
C THR A 30 6.89 18.23 -14.76
N GLY A 31 7.25 17.29 -13.88
CA GLY A 31 6.49 16.07 -13.67
C GLY A 31 5.13 16.34 -13.07
N GLU A 32 4.16 15.49 -13.39
CA GLU A 32 2.84 15.57 -12.78
C GLU A 32 2.92 15.11 -11.32
N MET A 33 2.53 15.99 -10.40
CA MET A 33 2.53 15.70 -8.98
C MET A 33 1.36 14.79 -8.60
N VAL A 34 1.68 13.74 -7.84
CA VAL A 34 0.72 12.75 -7.34
C VAL A 34 1.00 12.44 -5.87
N LYS A 35 -0.03 12.03 -5.13
CA LYS A 35 0.12 11.51 -3.77
C LYS A 35 0.06 9.99 -3.78
N ILE A 36 1.04 9.33 -3.16
CA ILE A 36 1.11 7.87 -3.04
C ILE A 36 1.16 7.51 -1.56
N GLN A 37 0.15 6.80 -1.07
CA GLN A 37 0.17 6.26 0.27
C GLN A 37 1.13 5.07 0.38
N THR A 38 1.96 5.10 1.42
CA THR A 38 2.82 3.99 1.78
C THR A 38 2.07 2.97 2.61
N ALA A 39 2.38 1.71 2.38
CA ALA A 39 1.91 0.61 3.18
C ALA A 39 2.58 0.66 4.57
N PRO A 40 1.86 0.34 5.65
CA PRO A 40 2.42 0.22 6.99
C PRO A 40 3.38 -0.97 7.04
N ILE A 41 4.67 -0.75 6.79
CA ILE A 41 5.74 -1.76 6.90
C ILE A 41 7.04 -1.09 7.40
N ASP A 42 7.53 -1.54 8.55
CA ASP A 42 8.85 -1.20 9.08
C ASP A 42 9.94 -2.07 8.41
N PRO A 43 11.06 -1.49 7.93
CA PRO A 43 12.33 -1.84 8.59
C PRO A 43 13.48 -0.80 8.47
N ARG A 44 14.29 -0.69 9.53
CA ARG A 44 15.67 -0.15 9.52
C ARG A 44 16.69 -1.14 8.90
N ASP A 45 17.76 -0.58 8.34
CA ASP A 45 19.07 -1.23 8.18
C ASP A 45 20.10 -0.34 8.89
N LEU A 46 20.70 -0.84 9.97
CA LEU A 46 21.58 -0.06 10.88
C LEU A 46 22.92 0.36 10.23
N PHE A 47 23.23 -0.10 9.02
CA PHE A 47 24.58 0.06 8.45
C PHE A 47 24.66 0.94 7.19
N ARG A 48 23.57 1.63 6.78
CA ARG A 48 23.54 2.37 5.50
C ARG A 48 23.04 3.83 5.58
N GLY A 49 22.97 4.41 6.78
CA GLY A 49 22.46 5.76 7.01
C GLY A 49 20.95 5.81 7.29
N ASP A 50 20.42 7.01 7.56
CA ASP A 50 18.99 7.22 7.83
C ASP A 50 18.21 7.22 6.49
N PHE A 51 17.62 6.09 6.13
CA PHE A 51 16.64 6.00 5.06
C PHE A 51 15.44 5.16 5.48
N VAL A 52 14.28 5.49 4.93
CA VAL A 52 13.03 4.78 5.16
C VAL A 52 12.73 3.91 3.94
N ARG A 53 12.54 2.61 4.15
CA ARG A 53 12.02 1.72 3.10
C ARG A 53 10.53 1.98 2.93
N LEU A 54 10.14 2.26 1.69
CA LEU A 54 8.77 2.48 1.30
C LEU A 54 8.25 1.23 0.61
N ASP A 55 7.05 0.83 0.98
CA ASP A 55 6.24 -0.11 0.24
C ASP A 55 4.92 0.57 -0.12
N TYR A 56 4.30 0.16 -1.22
CA TYR A 56 3.13 0.80 -1.79
C TYR A 56 2.02 -0.23 -1.96
N ASP A 57 0.76 0.20 -1.90
CA ASP A 57 -0.39 -0.69 -2.12
C ASP A 57 -0.39 -1.35 -3.52
N PHE A 58 0.35 -0.75 -4.45
CA PHE A 58 0.55 -1.21 -5.82
C PHE A 58 1.95 -1.78 -6.09
N SER A 59 2.77 -2.07 -5.06
CA SER A 59 3.98 -2.89 -5.23
C SER A 59 3.66 -4.34 -5.59
N ALA A 60 2.52 -4.85 -5.11
CA ALA A 60 2.00 -6.18 -5.41
C ALA A 60 0.62 -6.06 -6.06
N LEU A 61 0.56 -6.21 -7.38
CA LEU A 61 -0.66 -6.05 -8.18
C LEU A 61 -1.31 -7.41 -8.50
N PRO A 62 -2.64 -7.52 -8.42
CA PRO A 62 -3.33 -8.74 -8.84
C PRO A 62 -3.25 -8.91 -10.36
N SER A 63 -3.16 -10.16 -10.80
CA SER A 63 -3.13 -10.55 -12.21
C SER A 63 -4.28 -9.94 -13.03
N LYS A 64 -5.47 -9.75 -12.43
CA LYS A 64 -6.64 -9.15 -13.10
C LYS A 64 -6.42 -7.75 -13.68
N LEU A 65 -5.43 -7.00 -13.19
CA LEU A 65 -5.11 -5.67 -13.72
C LEU A 65 -4.25 -5.75 -14.99
N LEU A 66 -3.69 -6.91 -15.32
CA LEU A 66 -2.89 -7.06 -16.53
C LEU A 66 -3.77 -6.98 -17.76
N ALA A 67 -3.23 -6.32 -18.78
CA ALA A 67 -3.74 -6.41 -20.13
C ALA A 67 -3.85 -7.89 -20.56
N GLY A 68 -4.96 -8.24 -21.22
CA GLY A 68 -5.31 -9.63 -21.49
C GLY A 68 -4.23 -10.42 -22.22
N HIS A 69 -3.51 -9.81 -23.16
CA HIS A 69 -2.43 -10.47 -23.92
C HIS A 69 -1.24 -10.88 -23.05
N LEU A 70 -1.05 -10.28 -21.88
CA LEU A 70 0.03 -10.59 -20.94
C LEU A 70 -0.32 -11.73 -19.98
N LEU A 71 -1.61 -12.04 -19.81
CA LEU A 71 -2.05 -13.04 -18.84
C LEU A 71 -1.52 -14.45 -19.18
N ASP A 72 -1.37 -14.75 -20.46
CA ASP A 72 -0.95 -16.08 -20.92
C ASP A 72 0.54 -16.11 -21.32
N GLN A 73 1.29 -15.05 -21.04
CA GLN A 73 2.72 -14.95 -21.31
C GLN A 73 3.56 -15.12 -20.04
N GLU A 74 4.75 -15.68 -20.18
CA GLU A 74 5.77 -15.65 -19.13
C GLU A 74 6.44 -14.27 -19.11
N LEU A 75 6.29 -13.55 -17.99
CA LEU A 75 6.93 -12.26 -17.78
C LEU A 75 8.25 -12.46 -17.03
N LYS A 76 9.32 -11.85 -17.56
CA LYS A 76 10.67 -12.06 -17.04
C LYS A 76 11.04 -11.02 -16.00
N LYS A 77 11.83 -11.43 -15.00
CA LYS A 77 12.46 -10.50 -14.05
C LYS A 77 13.16 -9.36 -14.80
N GLY A 78 12.94 -8.14 -14.34
CA GLY A 78 13.51 -6.92 -14.91
C GLY A 78 12.72 -6.32 -16.07
N GLN A 79 11.73 -7.04 -16.61
CA GLN A 79 10.84 -6.52 -17.65
C GLN A 79 10.14 -5.24 -17.16
N ALA A 80 10.14 -4.22 -18.01
CA ALA A 80 9.45 -2.97 -17.72
C ALA A 80 7.96 -3.13 -17.99
N LEU A 81 7.15 -2.73 -17.01
CA LEU A 81 5.70 -2.65 -17.13
C LEU A 81 5.25 -1.24 -16.74
N TYR A 82 4.13 -0.80 -17.29
CA TYR A 82 3.52 0.49 -17.03
C TYR A 82 2.23 0.26 -16.27
N VAL A 83 2.11 0.90 -15.11
CA VAL A 83 0.92 0.87 -14.27
C VAL A 83 0.16 2.16 -14.48
N THR A 84 -1.01 2.07 -15.08
CA THR A 84 -1.92 3.21 -15.23
C THR A 84 -2.54 3.52 -13.88
N LEU A 85 -2.55 4.80 -13.53
CA LEU A 85 -2.98 5.33 -12.25
C LEU A 85 -4.20 6.23 -12.45
N GLN A 86 -5.09 6.23 -11.47
CA GLN A 86 -6.19 7.18 -11.38
C GLN A 86 -6.12 7.91 -10.06
N LYS A 87 -6.30 9.24 -10.11
CA LYS A 87 -6.38 10.10 -8.92
C LYS A 87 -7.78 10.04 -8.34
N ASP A 88 -7.87 9.96 -7.02
CA ASP A 88 -9.10 10.25 -6.29
C ASP A 88 -9.27 11.76 -6.04
N SER A 89 -10.35 12.14 -5.36
CA SER A 89 -10.66 13.53 -5.02
C SER A 89 -9.60 14.21 -4.13
N ARG A 90 -8.75 13.43 -3.45
CA ARG A 90 -7.67 13.91 -2.57
C ARG A 90 -6.32 14.00 -3.29
N GLY A 91 -6.26 13.56 -4.54
CA GLY A 91 -5.03 13.45 -5.33
C GLY A 91 -4.19 12.21 -5.01
N LEU A 92 -4.72 11.26 -4.21
CA LEU A 92 -4.11 9.95 -4.00
C LEU A 92 -4.33 9.08 -5.24
N VAL A 93 -3.28 8.37 -5.65
CA VAL A 93 -3.35 7.52 -6.84
C VAL A 93 -3.62 6.05 -6.50
N LYS A 94 -4.45 5.42 -7.32
CA LYS A 94 -4.73 3.97 -7.26
C LYS A 94 -4.45 3.32 -8.63
N PRO A 95 -3.96 2.07 -8.64
CA PRO A 95 -3.68 1.35 -9.89
C PRO A 95 -4.98 0.91 -10.57
N VAL A 96 -5.07 1.11 -11.88
CA VAL A 96 -6.24 0.73 -12.70
C VAL A 96 -5.90 -0.41 -13.66
N SER A 97 -4.74 -0.38 -14.28
CA SER A 97 -4.31 -1.41 -15.23
C SER A 97 -2.78 -1.50 -15.34
N VAL A 98 -2.30 -2.62 -15.88
CA VAL A 98 -0.88 -2.90 -16.10
C VAL A 98 -0.68 -3.34 -17.55
N SER A 99 0.26 -2.70 -18.24
CA SER A 99 0.60 -2.98 -19.64
C SER A 99 2.12 -3.09 -19.81
N ASP A 100 2.58 -3.77 -20.84
CA ASP A 100 3.96 -3.79 -21.30
C ASP A 100 4.27 -2.65 -22.28
N MET A 101 3.23 -2.02 -22.82
CA MET A 101 3.32 -0.83 -23.65
C MET A 101 3.03 0.44 -22.85
N LYS A 102 3.77 1.50 -23.17
CA LYS A 102 3.54 2.82 -22.57
C LYS A 102 2.12 3.28 -22.93
N PRO A 103 1.29 3.69 -21.95
CA PRO A 103 -0.03 4.25 -22.23
C PRO A 103 0.08 5.50 -23.10
N ASP A 104 -0.78 5.61 -24.11
CA ASP A 104 -0.90 6.78 -24.97
C ASP A 104 -1.76 7.88 -24.35
N GLY A 105 -1.63 9.10 -24.88
CA GLY A 105 -2.42 10.26 -24.46
C GLY A 105 -1.98 10.83 -23.11
N ASN A 106 -2.93 11.48 -22.41
CA ASN A 106 -2.71 12.14 -21.11
C ASN A 106 -2.99 11.20 -19.93
N ALA A 107 -2.85 9.88 -20.11
CA ALA A 107 -3.01 8.94 -19.03
C ALA A 107 -1.89 9.11 -18.01
N LEU A 108 -2.24 9.09 -16.72
CA LEU A 108 -1.28 9.10 -15.62
C LEU A 108 -0.76 7.67 -15.43
N PHE A 109 0.56 7.47 -15.43
CA PHE A 109 1.13 6.14 -15.24
C PHE A 109 2.51 6.19 -14.58
N VAL A 110 2.90 5.08 -13.99
CA VAL A 110 4.24 4.87 -13.43
C VAL A 110 4.88 3.64 -14.07
N ARG A 111 6.16 3.76 -14.42
CA ARG A 111 6.95 2.66 -14.97
C ARG A 111 7.56 1.86 -13.83
N GLY A 112 7.22 0.58 -13.77
CA GLY A 112 7.80 -0.40 -12.85
C GLY A 112 8.66 -1.44 -13.57
N ARG A 113 9.44 -2.20 -12.78
CA ARG A 113 10.16 -3.39 -13.23
C ARG A 113 9.78 -4.59 -12.39
N LEU A 114 9.60 -5.72 -13.06
CA LEU A 114 9.27 -6.98 -12.41
C LEU A 114 10.42 -7.48 -11.54
N ILE A 115 10.13 -7.83 -10.28
CA ILE A 115 11.17 -8.22 -9.30
C ILE A 115 11.58 -9.70 -9.46
N ARG A 116 10.66 -10.54 -9.96
CA ARG A 116 10.80 -11.99 -10.13
C ARG A 116 10.05 -12.42 -11.39
N ASN A 117 10.39 -13.57 -11.97
CA ASN A 117 9.60 -14.10 -13.08
C ASN A 117 8.15 -14.31 -12.62
N TRP A 118 7.22 -14.07 -13.53
CA TRP A 118 5.80 -14.26 -13.30
C TRP A 118 5.21 -15.08 -14.42
N THR A 119 4.36 -16.02 -14.03
CA THR A 119 3.51 -16.79 -14.93
C THR A 119 2.16 -17.00 -14.24
N LYS A 120 1.12 -17.18 -15.03
CA LYS A 120 -0.20 -17.55 -14.52
C LYS A 120 -0.12 -18.91 -13.85
N ASN A 121 -0.51 -18.97 -12.58
CA ASN A 121 -0.60 -20.25 -11.89
C ASN A 121 -1.91 -20.97 -12.30
N LYS A 122 -1.96 -22.30 -12.10
CA LYS A 122 -3.16 -23.12 -12.35
C LYS A 122 -4.42 -22.64 -11.60
N TYR A 123 -4.24 -21.82 -10.56
CA TYR A 123 -5.30 -21.29 -9.71
C TYR A 123 -5.66 -19.83 -10.00
N GLY A 124 -5.13 -19.21 -11.07
CA GLY A 124 -5.44 -17.82 -11.47
C GLY A 124 -4.90 -16.69 -10.55
N SER A 125 -4.67 -16.99 -9.27
CA SER A 125 -4.22 -16.04 -8.25
C SER A 125 -2.70 -15.89 -8.18
N SER A 126 -2.09 -15.20 -9.15
CA SER A 126 -0.68 -14.84 -9.09
C SER A 126 -0.51 -13.32 -8.97
N THR A 127 0.23 -12.87 -7.96
CA THR A 127 0.52 -11.43 -7.74
C THR A 127 1.78 -11.00 -8.49
N LEU A 128 1.70 -9.87 -9.18
CA LEU A 128 2.84 -9.22 -9.82
C LEU A 128 3.54 -8.30 -8.84
N ALA A 129 4.81 -8.57 -8.62
CA ALA A 129 5.66 -7.75 -7.76
C ALA A 129 6.50 -6.79 -8.61
N LEU A 130 6.26 -5.48 -8.48
CA LEU A 130 6.91 -4.42 -9.22
C LEU A 130 7.74 -3.50 -8.30
N LYS A 131 8.85 -3.00 -8.84
CA LYS A 131 9.63 -1.89 -8.27
C LYS A 131 9.62 -0.69 -9.21
N TYR A 132 9.43 0.49 -8.65
CA TYR A 132 9.30 1.77 -9.32
C TYR A 132 10.56 2.64 -9.16
N GLY A 133 11.51 2.25 -8.31
CA GLY A 133 12.74 3.01 -8.05
C GLY A 133 12.58 4.12 -7.03
N ILE A 134 11.44 4.12 -6.32
CA ILE A 134 11.09 5.05 -5.24
C ILE A 134 10.86 4.30 -3.92
N GLU A 135 11.39 3.09 -3.76
CA GLU A 135 11.20 2.28 -2.54
C GLU A 135 12.11 2.73 -1.37
N GLN A 136 12.92 3.77 -1.56
CA GLN A 136 13.84 4.29 -0.56
C GLN A 136 13.69 5.81 -0.49
N TYR A 137 13.43 6.32 0.71
CA TYR A 137 13.40 7.76 0.99
C TYR A 137 14.52 8.10 1.97
N PHE A 138 15.45 8.93 1.51
CA PHE A 138 16.61 9.35 2.30
C PHE A 138 16.24 10.59 3.11
N VAL A 139 16.55 10.55 4.40
CA VAL A 139 16.19 11.62 5.33
C VAL A 139 17.46 12.19 5.96
N GLU A 140 17.39 13.44 6.41
CA GLU A 140 18.51 14.05 7.13
C GLU A 140 18.79 13.25 8.42
N GLN A 141 20.08 13.17 8.75
CA GLN A 141 20.53 12.40 9.91
C GLN A 141 19.82 12.87 11.19
N GLY A 142 19.27 11.92 11.95
CA GLY A 142 18.53 12.19 13.20
C GLY A 142 17.03 12.41 13.03
N LYS A 143 16.53 12.84 11.85
CA LYS A 143 15.09 12.95 11.58
C LYS A 143 14.40 11.59 11.35
N GLY A 144 15.18 10.53 11.12
CA GLY A 144 14.66 9.18 10.95
C GLY A 144 13.93 8.64 12.19
N ILE A 145 14.32 9.05 13.40
CA ILE A 145 13.72 8.58 14.66
C ILE A 145 12.30 9.10 14.83
N ASP A 146 12.06 10.38 14.55
CA ASP A 146 10.71 10.97 14.65
C ASP A 146 9.75 10.36 13.63
N MET A 147 10.24 10.05 12.44
CA MET A 147 9.47 9.32 11.43
C MET A 147 9.20 7.87 11.85
N GLU A 148 10.17 7.19 12.46
CA GLU A 148 9.96 5.83 13.02
C GLU A 148 8.88 5.86 14.11
N ASN A 149 8.94 6.81 15.04
CA ASN A 149 7.98 6.93 16.12
C ASN A 149 6.55 7.17 15.61
N ARG A 150 6.39 8.00 14.56
CA ARG A 150 5.07 8.25 13.94
C ARG A 150 4.57 7.09 13.08
N ARG A 151 5.47 6.37 12.40
CA ARG A 151 5.14 5.13 11.69
C ARG A 151 4.78 4.01 12.66
N GLY A 152 5.27 4.08 13.90
CA GLY A 152 4.99 3.15 14.98
C GLY A 152 5.62 1.77 14.77
N ARG A 153 5.76 1.00 15.85
CA ARG A 153 6.15 -0.41 15.82
C ARG A 153 4.93 -1.33 15.84
N ARG A 154 5.16 -2.65 15.78
CA ARG A 154 4.13 -3.67 15.99
C ARG A 154 3.38 -3.38 17.31
N ASN A 155 2.03 -3.39 17.26
CA ASN A 155 1.11 -3.06 18.36
C ASN A 155 1.15 -1.59 18.86
N GLN A 156 1.75 -0.66 18.11
CA GLN A 156 1.71 0.78 18.39
C GLN A 156 0.84 1.51 17.36
N LEU A 157 0.53 2.78 17.65
CA LEU A 157 -0.15 3.67 16.72
C LEU A 157 0.75 3.94 15.51
N GLN A 158 0.23 3.63 14.32
CA GLN A 158 0.94 3.83 13.06
C GLN A 158 0.21 4.86 12.22
N THR A 159 0.92 5.92 11.84
CA THR A 159 0.39 6.93 10.91
C THR A 159 0.93 6.64 9.51
N PRO A 160 0.07 6.46 8.49
CA PRO A 160 0.55 6.21 7.14
C PRO A 160 1.28 7.45 6.61
N MET A 161 2.39 7.22 5.91
CA MET A 161 3.12 8.28 5.22
C MET A 161 2.64 8.37 3.78
N ILE A 162 2.40 9.59 3.31
CA ILE A 162 1.88 9.90 1.97
C ILE A 162 3.00 10.61 1.21
N MET A 163 3.57 9.95 0.21
CA MET A 163 4.65 10.50 -0.59
C MET A 163 4.09 11.42 -1.67
N GLN A 164 4.66 12.62 -1.78
CA GLN A 164 4.49 13.47 -2.95
C GLN A 164 5.52 13.07 -4.00
N VAL A 165 5.04 12.58 -5.13
CA VAL A 165 5.88 12.03 -6.20
C VAL A 165 5.60 12.78 -7.49
N ALA A 166 6.67 13.17 -8.19
CA ALA A 166 6.60 13.70 -9.54
C ALA A 166 6.72 12.56 -10.54
N LEU A 167 5.76 12.46 -11.46
CA LEU A 167 5.75 11.48 -12.55
C LEU A 167 6.10 12.16 -13.87
N SER A 168 7.14 11.65 -14.55
CA SER A 168 7.51 12.13 -15.88
C SER A 168 6.59 11.56 -16.96
N SER A 169 6.61 12.18 -18.15
CA SER A 169 5.96 11.65 -19.35
C SER A 169 6.52 10.29 -19.82
N SER A 170 7.62 9.81 -19.24
CA SER A 170 8.17 8.46 -19.47
C SER A 170 7.81 7.45 -18.36
N GLY A 171 7.03 7.88 -17.36
CA GLY A 171 6.66 7.10 -16.19
C GLY A 171 7.76 7.00 -15.14
N THR A 172 8.81 7.83 -15.22
CA THR A 172 9.83 7.89 -14.18
C THR A 172 9.27 8.61 -12.97
N ALA A 173 9.37 7.99 -11.80
CA ALA A 173 8.90 8.55 -10.54
C ALA A 173 10.07 9.12 -9.74
N ILE A 174 9.88 10.31 -9.17
CA ILE A 174 10.84 10.94 -8.24
C ILE A 174 10.08 11.44 -7.02
N ILE A 175 10.54 11.05 -5.82
CA ILE A 175 9.99 11.56 -4.56
C ILE A 175 10.45 13.00 -4.38
N LYS A 176 9.50 13.90 -4.09
CA LYS A 176 9.75 15.30 -3.79
C LYS A 176 9.64 15.59 -2.29
N ASP A 177 8.57 15.09 -1.68
CA ASP A 177 8.29 15.32 -0.26
C ASP A 177 7.38 14.21 0.31
N HIS A 178 7.01 14.35 1.58
CA HIS A 178 6.09 13.48 2.29
C HIS A 178 5.14 14.26 3.18
N GLU A 179 3.97 13.69 3.41
CA GLU A 179 2.95 14.14 4.35
C GLU A 179 2.56 12.97 5.26
N TRP A 180 1.90 13.26 6.37
CA TRP A 180 1.29 12.23 7.21
C TRP A 180 -0.21 12.16 6.93
N GLY A 181 -0.76 10.95 7.03
CA GLY A 181 -2.20 10.77 7.06
C GLY A 181 -2.81 11.39 8.32
N ASP A 182 -4.09 11.74 8.23
CA ASP A 182 -4.80 12.41 9.32
C ASP A 182 -5.14 11.48 10.49
N PHE A 183 -5.18 10.17 10.24
CA PHE A 183 -5.47 9.15 11.24
C PHE A 183 -4.27 8.25 11.53
N GLY A 184 -3.98 8.09 12.82
CA GLY A 184 -3.16 7.01 13.34
C GLY A 184 -4.01 5.76 13.54
N VAL A 185 -3.45 4.59 13.20
CA VAL A 185 -4.14 3.30 13.27
C VAL A 185 -3.33 2.32 14.11
N LYS A 186 -3.98 1.69 15.08
CA LYS A 186 -3.38 0.64 15.91
C LYS A 186 -4.29 -0.57 15.95
N LEU A 187 -3.79 -1.68 15.41
CA LEU A 187 -4.43 -2.98 15.55
C LEU A 187 -3.84 -3.72 16.74
N THR A 188 -4.72 -4.27 17.57
CA THR A 188 -4.38 -5.13 18.71
C THR A 188 -5.27 -6.36 18.73
N VAL A 189 -4.83 -7.39 19.46
CA VAL A 189 -5.57 -8.64 19.60
C VAL A 189 -6.21 -8.65 20.98
N GLN A 190 -7.54 -8.71 21.02
CA GLN A 190 -8.30 -8.83 22.26
C GLN A 190 -8.37 -10.29 22.73
N ARG A 191 -8.62 -11.23 21.80
CA ARG A 191 -8.71 -12.67 22.09
C ARG A 191 -8.08 -13.46 20.95
N GLN A 192 -7.22 -14.43 21.27
CA GLN A 192 -6.72 -15.42 20.32
C GLN A 192 -7.49 -16.74 20.47
N PRO A 193 -7.69 -17.49 19.37
CA PRO A 193 -8.33 -18.80 19.43
C PRO A 193 -7.40 -19.84 20.04
N GLU A 194 -7.97 -20.79 20.79
CA GLU A 194 -7.23 -21.95 21.28
C GLU A 194 -6.66 -22.79 20.12
N ARG A 195 -5.63 -23.59 20.40
CA ARG A 195 -4.90 -24.34 19.35
C ARG A 195 -5.82 -25.31 18.61
N ASP A 196 -6.71 -25.96 19.35
CA ASP A 196 -7.66 -27.00 18.95
C ASP A 196 -9.12 -26.50 18.94
N ALA A 197 -9.32 -25.17 18.95
CA ALA A 197 -10.64 -24.56 18.88
C ALA A 197 -11.46 -25.07 17.68
N ASP A 198 -12.75 -25.28 17.95
CA ASP A 198 -13.76 -25.61 16.94
C ASP A 198 -13.81 -24.54 15.84
N ILE A 199 -14.39 -24.87 14.69
CA ILE A 199 -14.52 -23.97 13.55
C ILE A 199 -15.21 -22.65 13.90
N THR A 200 -16.16 -22.69 14.84
CA THR A 200 -16.93 -21.52 15.32
C THR A 200 -16.12 -20.54 16.17
N GLU A 201 -14.99 -20.97 16.73
CA GLU A 201 -14.09 -20.14 17.55
C GLU A 201 -12.65 -20.14 17.02
N ALA A 202 -12.47 -20.48 15.74
CA ALA A 202 -11.16 -20.66 15.15
C ALA A 202 -10.39 -19.35 14.88
N SER A 203 -11.05 -18.20 14.99
CA SER A 203 -10.51 -16.88 14.62
C SER A 203 -10.38 -15.96 15.84
N ALA A 204 -9.51 -14.96 15.72
CA ALA A 204 -9.24 -13.99 16.77
C ALA A 204 -10.30 -12.87 16.83
N VAL A 205 -10.39 -12.23 17.99
CA VAL A 205 -11.09 -10.96 18.17
C VAL A 205 -10.06 -9.84 18.15
N LEU A 206 -10.20 -8.90 17.23
CA LEU A 206 -9.27 -7.78 17.03
C LEU A 206 -9.88 -6.46 17.50
N GLN A 207 -9.03 -5.54 17.91
CA GLN A 207 -9.39 -4.15 18.20
C GLN A 207 -8.58 -3.20 17.33
N LEU A 208 -9.27 -2.38 16.54
CA LEU A 208 -8.70 -1.30 15.75
C LEU A 208 -8.94 0.01 16.48
N GLU A 209 -7.88 0.61 17.02
CA GLU A 209 -7.92 1.98 17.52
C GLU A 209 -7.61 2.94 16.37
N LEU A 210 -8.52 3.88 16.15
CA LEU A 210 -8.38 4.98 15.20
C LEU A 210 -8.25 6.28 15.99
N LYS A 211 -7.12 6.97 15.82
CA LYS A 211 -6.82 8.23 16.51
C LYS A 211 -6.69 9.37 15.51
N ASN A 212 -7.38 10.49 15.74
CA ASN A 212 -7.12 11.72 15.00
C ASN A 212 -5.78 12.30 15.45
N VAL A 213 -4.78 12.25 14.57
CA VAL A 213 -3.44 12.80 14.82
C VAL A 213 -3.22 14.15 14.16
N SER A 214 -4.25 14.66 13.47
CA SER A 214 -4.27 16.00 12.89
C SER A 214 -4.62 17.06 13.94
N ARG A 215 -4.42 18.34 13.59
CA ARG A 215 -4.77 19.49 14.45
C ARG A 215 -6.19 20.00 14.23
N ARG A 216 -6.99 19.33 13.40
CA ARG A 216 -8.32 19.77 13.00
C ARG A 216 -9.38 18.73 13.38
N ASN A 217 -10.62 19.19 13.50
CA ASN A 217 -11.75 18.28 13.70
C ASN A 217 -11.98 17.51 12.40
N LEU A 218 -12.14 16.20 12.53
CA LEU A 218 -12.44 15.30 11.42
C LEU A 218 -13.82 14.69 11.64
N VAL A 219 -14.49 14.33 10.55
CA VAL A 219 -15.78 13.64 10.60
C VAL A 219 -15.68 12.44 9.68
N LEU A 220 -16.07 11.27 10.21
CA LEU A 220 -16.11 10.01 9.47
C LEU A 220 -17.54 9.47 9.45
N PRO A 221 -18.11 9.17 8.27
CA PRO A 221 -19.32 8.37 8.18
C PRO A 221 -19.04 6.93 8.61
N LEU A 222 -19.69 6.48 9.69
CA LEU A 222 -19.52 5.16 10.26
C LEU A 222 -20.83 4.38 10.29
N LYS A 223 -20.81 3.18 9.71
CA LYS A 223 -21.89 2.21 9.78
C LYS A 223 -21.76 1.39 11.06
N PRO A 224 -22.89 0.97 11.67
CA PRO A 224 -22.88 0.09 12.83
C PRO A 224 -22.19 -1.25 12.53
N GLY A 225 -21.78 -1.97 13.58
CA GLY A 225 -21.20 -3.31 13.43
C GLY A 225 -19.83 -3.38 12.73
N ALA A 226 -19.13 -2.24 12.63
CA ALA A 226 -17.88 -2.09 11.88
C ALA A 226 -18.01 -2.30 10.35
N CYS A 227 -19.22 -2.16 9.82
CA CYS A 227 -19.53 -2.30 8.39
C CYS A 227 -18.97 -1.21 7.48
N SER A 228 -18.34 -0.17 8.03
CA SER A 228 -17.54 0.78 7.24
C SER A 228 -16.14 0.24 6.89
N PHE A 229 -15.76 -0.91 7.43
CA PHE A 229 -14.49 -1.55 7.15
C PHE A 229 -14.69 -2.82 6.35
N ARG A 230 -13.80 -3.04 5.39
CA ARG A 230 -13.69 -4.30 4.66
C ARG A 230 -12.34 -4.94 4.89
N ILE A 231 -12.31 -6.26 4.74
CA ILE A 231 -11.07 -7.00 4.68
C ILE A 231 -10.45 -6.83 3.30
N GLN A 232 -9.13 -6.77 3.22
CA GLN A 232 -8.37 -6.89 1.98
C GLN A 232 -7.24 -7.89 2.16
N SER A 233 -7.19 -8.90 1.28
CA SER A 233 -6.03 -9.80 1.21
C SER A 233 -4.80 -9.07 0.67
N ILE A 234 -3.65 -9.36 1.26
CA ILE A 234 -2.35 -8.83 0.84
C ILE A 234 -1.31 -9.96 0.64
N LYS A 235 -0.18 -9.61 0.01
CA LYS A 235 0.99 -10.48 -0.19
C LYS A 235 0.64 -11.82 -0.88
N THR A 236 0.52 -12.87 -0.09
CA THR A 236 0.40 -14.31 -0.41
C THR A 236 -1.05 -14.78 -0.50
N ALA A 237 -1.98 -14.04 0.12
CA ALA A 237 -3.40 -14.36 0.07
C ALA A 237 -4.02 -13.86 -1.25
N PRO A 238 -4.76 -14.71 -1.99
CA PRO A 238 -5.55 -14.27 -3.13
C PRO A 238 -6.48 -13.11 -2.76
N ARG A 239 -6.47 -12.03 -3.56
CA ARG A 239 -7.34 -10.86 -3.35
C ARG A 239 -8.83 -11.18 -3.51
N GLU A 240 -9.17 -12.31 -4.13
CA GLU A 240 -10.55 -12.80 -4.31
C GLU A 240 -11.17 -13.35 -3.02
N LEU A 241 -10.36 -13.75 -2.03
CA LEU A 241 -10.87 -14.25 -0.74
C LEU A 241 -11.61 -13.17 0.06
N ALA A 242 -11.29 -11.90 -0.16
CA ALA A 242 -11.78 -10.80 0.68
C ALA A 242 -13.20 -10.30 0.35
N LEU A 243 -13.99 -11.08 -0.40
CA LEU A 243 -15.41 -10.86 -0.63
C LEU A 243 -16.12 -11.75 0.40
N THR A 244 -17.00 -11.29 1.29
CA THR A 244 -17.94 -10.17 1.22
C THR A 244 -18.40 -9.88 2.65
N GLY A 245 -18.68 -8.61 2.98
CA GLY A 245 -19.47 -8.26 4.17
C GLY A 245 -20.92 -8.67 3.99
N GLU A 246 -21.17 -9.98 3.86
CA GLU A 246 -22.53 -10.51 3.89
C GLU A 246 -23.14 -10.14 5.24
N ASN A 247 -24.30 -9.48 5.18
CA ASN A 247 -25.08 -8.95 6.30
C ASN A 247 -24.67 -7.58 6.87
N CYS A 248 -23.87 -6.79 6.14
CA CYS A 248 -23.85 -5.36 6.43
C CYS A 248 -25.15 -4.71 5.93
N ASP A 249 -26.04 -4.39 6.86
CA ASP A 249 -27.30 -3.69 6.59
C ASP A 249 -27.05 -2.42 5.77
N GLN A 250 -28.00 -2.07 4.90
CA GLN A 250 -28.04 -0.76 4.22
C GLN A 250 -28.42 0.37 5.19
N SER A 251 -27.93 0.32 6.42
CA SER A 251 -28.08 1.39 7.38
C SER A 251 -27.28 2.60 6.91
N ASP A 252 -27.91 3.77 6.97
CA ASP A 252 -27.23 5.04 6.69
C ASP A 252 -26.05 5.23 7.68
N PRO A 253 -24.90 5.69 7.20
CA PRO A 253 -23.76 5.94 8.06
C PRO A 253 -24.03 7.12 9.00
N GLU A 254 -23.65 6.98 10.27
CA GLU A 254 -23.68 8.06 11.24
C GLU A 254 -22.41 8.93 11.10
N GLN A 255 -22.57 10.25 11.11
CA GLN A 255 -21.45 11.18 11.06
C GLN A 255 -20.78 11.27 12.43
N VAL A 256 -19.63 10.62 12.58
CA VAL A 256 -18.89 10.60 13.85
C VAL A 256 -17.74 11.60 13.82
N ALA A 257 -17.77 12.55 14.75
CA ALA A 257 -16.72 13.54 14.92
C ALA A 257 -15.54 12.99 15.74
N PHE A 258 -14.33 13.36 15.31
CA PHE A 258 -13.07 13.13 15.98
C PHE A 258 -12.38 14.48 16.19
N ASN A 259 -12.34 14.98 17.42
CA ASN A 259 -11.52 16.15 17.75
C ASN A 259 -10.03 15.77 17.70
N PRO A 260 -9.11 16.75 17.65
CA PRO A 260 -7.68 16.48 17.78
C PRO A 260 -7.40 15.60 19.00
N ASP A 261 -6.57 14.57 18.80
CA ASP A 261 -6.21 13.54 19.78
C ASP A 261 -7.34 12.59 20.24
N ASP A 262 -8.57 12.71 19.73
CA ASP A 262 -9.63 11.74 20.01
C ASP A 262 -9.29 10.37 19.40
N SER A 263 -9.46 9.33 20.21
CA SER A 263 -9.42 7.93 19.79
C SER A 263 -10.82 7.29 19.83
N ARG A 264 -11.07 6.39 18.89
CA ARG A 264 -12.20 5.44 18.92
C ARG A 264 -11.68 4.03 18.67
N VAL A 265 -12.25 3.05 19.35
CA VAL A 265 -11.87 1.64 19.22
C VAL A 265 -13.03 0.87 18.59
N PHE A 266 -12.72 0.13 17.53
CA PHE A 266 -13.64 -0.75 16.84
C PHE A 266 -13.24 -2.20 17.11
N THR A 267 -14.21 -3.03 17.47
CA THR A 267 -13.97 -4.45 17.76
C THR A 267 -14.44 -5.31 16.58
N PHE A 268 -13.59 -6.24 16.16
CA PHE A 268 -13.82 -7.15 15.05
C PHE A 268 -13.75 -8.58 15.57
N ASP A 269 -14.89 -9.21 15.78
CA ASP A 269 -14.94 -10.65 16.07
C ASP A 269 -14.93 -11.43 14.76
N LEU A 270 -13.74 -11.88 14.35
CA LEU A 270 -13.55 -12.58 13.07
C LEU A 270 -14.23 -13.96 12.99
N ASN A 271 -14.88 -14.41 14.08
CA ASN A 271 -15.71 -15.61 14.06
C ASN A 271 -17.09 -15.37 13.47
N GLN A 272 -17.54 -14.11 13.41
CA GLN A 272 -18.83 -13.76 12.80
C GLN A 272 -18.79 -13.98 11.29
N ALA A 273 -19.91 -14.46 10.72
CA ALA A 273 -20.04 -14.82 9.31
C ALA A 273 -19.66 -13.68 8.34
N GLN A 274 -19.92 -12.42 8.72
CA GLN A 274 -19.56 -11.24 7.93
C GLN A 274 -18.05 -11.06 7.68
N TRP A 275 -17.20 -11.71 8.48
CA TRP A 275 -15.75 -11.69 8.34
C TRP A 275 -15.18 -12.99 7.76
N HIS A 276 -16.03 -13.96 7.45
CA HIS A 276 -15.60 -15.18 6.76
C HIS A 276 -15.22 -14.85 5.33
N VAL A 277 -14.33 -15.67 4.78
CA VAL A 277 -13.87 -15.52 3.40
C VAL A 277 -14.29 -16.72 2.59
N LEU A 278 -14.54 -16.51 1.30
CA LEU A 278 -14.80 -17.62 0.39
C LEU A 278 -13.47 -18.31 0.05
N TYR A 279 -13.22 -19.50 0.57
CA TYR A 279 -12.01 -20.28 0.31
C TYR A 279 -12.38 -21.68 -0.16
N LYS A 280 -11.95 -22.05 -1.37
CA LYS A 280 -12.35 -23.30 -2.05
C LYS A 280 -13.88 -23.47 -2.12
N ASP A 281 -14.56 -22.38 -2.46
CA ASP A 281 -16.03 -22.31 -2.58
C ASP A 281 -16.81 -22.54 -1.28
N GLU A 282 -16.15 -22.45 -0.11
CA GLU A 282 -16.77 -22.56 1.22
C GLU A 282 -16.53 -21.28 2.06
N HIS A 283 -17.55 -20.84 2.80
CA HIS A 283 -17.40 -19.76 3.80
C HIS A 283 -16.53 -20.27 4.94
N THR A 284 -15.31 -19.76 4.99
CA THR A 284 -14.27 -20.25 5.90
C THR A 284 -13.89 -19.17 6.91
N PRO A 285 -13.93 -19.47 8.23
CA PRO A 285 -13.39 -18.59 9.24
C PRO A 285 -11.91 -18.31 8.97
N MET A 286 -11.50 -17.04 9.08
CA MET A 286 -10.15 -16.62 8.70
C MET A 286 -9.04 -17.38 9.44
N GLY A 287 -9.30 -17.85 10.66
CA GLY A 287 -8.33 -18.60 11.44
C GLY A 287 -8.04 -20.03 10.96
N LYS A 288 -8.83 -20.56 10.01
CA LYS A 288 -8.59 -21.85 9.33
C LYS A 288 -7.84 -21.71 8.00
N LEU A 289 -7.55 -20.49 7.56
CA LEU A 289 -6.81 -20.24 6.33
C LEU A 289 -5.32 -20.61 6.47
N PRO A 290 -4.60 -20.79 5.34
CA PRO A 290 -3.16 -20.98 5.36
C PRO A 290 -2.42 -19.91 6.17
N TRP A 291 -1.46 -20.34 6.98
CA TRP A 291 -0.75 -19.47 7.92
C TRP A 291 -0.02 -18.30 7.26
N ASP A 292 0.39 -18.43 6.00
CA ASP A 292 1.06 -17.38 5.25
C ASP A 292 0.08 -16.32 4.75
N TYR A 293 -1.23 -16.55 4.76
CA TYR A 293 -2.21 -15.57 4.28
C TYR A 293 -2.26 -14.37 5.22
N ARG A 294 -2.33 -13.18 4.62
CA ARG A 294 -2.32 -11.90 5.33
C ARG A 294 -3.42 -11.02 4.82
N PHE A 295 -4.01 -10.28 5.76
CA PHE A 295 -5.16 -9.42 5.54
C PHE A 295 -4.93 -8.05 6.17
N ARG A 296 -5.68 -7.06 5.72
CA ARG A 296 -5.79 -5.73 6.35
C ARG A 296 -7.26 -5.35 6.45
N LEU A 297 -7.60 -4.59 7.48
CA LEU A 297 -8.86 -3.86 7.56
C LEU A 297 -8.66 -2.52 6.87
N ILE A 298 -9.58 -2.17 5.97
CA ILE A 298 -9.55 -0.94 5.19
C ILE A 298 -10.91 -0.27 5.36
N TYR A 299 -10.90 1.00 5.74
CA TYR A 299 -12.09 1.82 5.69
C TYR A 299 -12.51 2.00 4.23
N ASP A 300 -13.75 1.64 3.91
CA ASP A 300 -14.18 1.42 2.52
C ASP A 300 -14.52 2.71 1.77
N GLU A 301 -14.79 3.79 2.49
CA GLU A 301 -15.22 5.06 1.90
C GLU A 301 -14.05 6.04 1.77
N SER A 302 -13.97 6.76 0.66
CA SER A 302 -13.05 7.89 0.53
C SER A 302 -13.73 9.17 1.01
N VAL A 303 -13.12 9.85 1.96
CA VAL A 303 -13.61 11.13 2.48
C VAL A 303 -12.69 12.24 1.99
N GLU A 304 -13.22 13.14 1.16
CA GLU A 304 -12.45 14.18 0.45
C GLU A 304 -11.55 15.02 1.37
N HIS A 305 -11.98 15.25 2.60
CA HIS A 305 -11.23 16.04 3.57
C HIS A 305 -10.37 15.21 4.52
N ILE A 306 -10.09 13.93 4.25
CA ILE A 306 -9.22 13.09 5.09
C ILE A 306 -8.01 12.65 4.28
N ASN A 307 -6.82 13.13 4.66
CA ASN A 307 -5.57 12.80 4.00
C ASN A 307 -5.19 11.35 4.33
N GLY A 308 -5.15 10.50 3.31
CA GLY A 308 -4.79 9.09 3.44
C GLY A 308 -5.98 8.15 3.65
N ASP A 309 -5.82 6.93 3.19
CA ASP A 309 -6.67 5.79 3.50
C ASP A 309 -6.39 5.27 4.92
N ILE A 310 -7.46 4.90 5.61
CA ILE A 310 -7.38 4.26 6.92
C ILE A 310 -7.20 2.77 6.69
N VAL A 311 -5.99 2.28 6.96
CA VAL A 311 -5.56 0.91 6.68
C VAL A 311 -4.85 0.35 7.91
N SER A 312 -5.27 -0.83 8.37
CA SER A 312 -4.63 -1.49 9.51
C SER A 312 -3.27 -2.09 9.18
N GLN A 313 -2.52 -2.44 10.23
CA GLN A 313 -1.44 -3.41 10.15
C GLN A 313 -1.94 -4.71 9.51
N ALA A 314 -1.02 -5.43 8.86
CA ALA A 314 -1.36 -6.73 8.31
C ALA A 314 -1.58 -7.75 9.44
N PHE A 315 -2.50 -8.69 9.25
CA PHE A 315 -2.76 -9.74 10.24
C PHE A 315 -3.16 -11.08 9.60
N HIS A 316 -3.08 -12.14 10.39
CA HIS A 316 -3.65 -13.46 10.12
C HIS A 316 -4.93 -13.65 10.96
N GLY A 317 -5.89 -14.45 10.48
CA GLY A 317 -7.17 -14.68 11.16
C GLY A 317 -7.07 -15.27 12.58
N ARG A 318 -5.93 -15.88 12.94
CA ARG A 318 -5.64 -16.34 14.31
C ARG A 318 -5.05 -15.26 15.25
N GLY A 319 -4.96 -14.01 14.79
CA GLY A 319 -4.47 -12.89 15.61
C GLY A 319 -2.94 -12.70 15.60
N GLN A 320 -2.25 -13.15 14.55
CA GLN A 320 -0.87 -12.71 14.34
C GLN A 320 -0.90 -11.39 13.55
N ILE A 321 -0.49 -10.30 14.17
CA ILE A 321 -0.30 -8.98 13.51
C ILE A 321 1.15 -8.90 13.03
N ASP A 322 1.43 -8.38 11.83
CA ASP A 322 2.80 -8.17 11.33
C ASP A 322 3.41 -6.86 11.85
#